data_AF-A0A970DXN1-F1
#
_entry.id   AF-A0A970DXN1-F1
#
_cell.length_a   1.000
_cell.length_b   1.000
_cell.length_c   1.000
_cell.angle_alpha   90.00
_cell.angle_beta   90.00
_cell.angle_gamma   90.00
#
_symmetry.space_group_name_H-M   'P 1'
#
loop_
_entity.id
_entity.type
_entity.pdbx_description
1 polymer ?
#
loop_
_entity_poly.entity_id
_entity_poly.type
_entity_poly.pdbx_seq_one_letter_code
_entity_poly.pdbx_strand_id
1 'polypeptide(L)'
;MNAKVCILTTVHPPFDTRIFHKQAKTLVQAGYDVTLIAQHERDEVVDGVKIIALPKPRNRLSRMFGLTWRAFRLALRQRADVYHFHDPELLPNGVLLRLFTRAKVIY
;
A
#
# COMPACT_ATOMS: atom_id res chain seq x y z
N MET A 1 -8.00 3.33 19.92
CA MET A 1 -8.10 2.92 18.51
C MET A 1 -6.70 2.60 18.02
N ASN A 2 -6.51 1.47 17.35
CA ASN A 2 -5.19 1.11 16.84
C ASN A 2 -4.90 1.94 15.58
N ALA A 3 -3.66 2.45 15.46
CA ALA A 3 -3.29 3.27 14.32
C ALA A 3 -3.35 2.45 13.02
N LYS A 4 -3.82 3.09 11.94
CA LYS A 4 -3.97 2.48 10.62
C LYS A 4 -2.72 2.70 9.79
N VAL A 5 -2.17 1.62 9.24
CA VAL A 5 -1.00 1.64 8.37
C VAL A 5 -1.38 1.11 6.99
N CYS A 6 -1.16 1.91 5.96
CA CYS A 6 -1.35 1.51 4.58
C CYS A 6 0.01 1.37 3.89
N ILE A 7 0.37 0.16 3.51
CA ILE A 7 1.59 -0.16 2.77
C ILE A 7 1.23 -0.28 1.28
N LEU A 8 2.04 0.30 0.41
CA LEU A 8 1.77 0.34 -1.03
C LEU A 8 2.96 -0.13 -1.85
N THR A 9 2.65 -0.98 -2.82
CA THR A 9 3.55 -1.35 -3.90
C THR A 9 2.79 -1.59 -5.21
N THR A 10 3.33 -1.05 -6.29
CA THR A 10 2.93 -1.28 -7.68
C THR A 10 3.88 -2.22 -8.40
N VAL A 11 4.96 -2.70 -7.79
CA VAL A 11 5.92 -3.66 -8.39
C VAL A 11 5.85 -5.03 -7.73
N HIS A 12 5.75 -5.08 -6.41
CA HIS A 12 5.88 -6.32 -5.65
C HIS A 12 4.56 -7.09 -5.52
N PRO A 13 4.61 -8.44 -5.48
CA PRO A 13 3.46 -9.27 -5.12
C PRO A 13 3.10 -9.11 -3.63
N PRO A 14 1.89 -9.52 -3.20
CA PRO A 14 1.42 -9.33 -1.84
C PRO A 14 2.21 -10.12 -0.79
N PHE A 15 2.96 -11.16 -1.17
CA PHE A 15 3.74 -12.01 -0.26
C PHE A 15 5.25 -11.79 -0.37
N ASP A 16 5.68 -10.58 -0.74
CA ASP A 16 7.10 -10.22 -0.75
C ASP A 16 7.72 -10.41 0.65
N THR A 17 8.90 -11.04 0.72
CA THR A 17 9.59 -11.38 1.97
C THR A 17 9.82 -10.16 2.87
N ARG A 18 10.11 -8.99 2.30
CA ARG A 18 10.37 -7.78 3.07
C ARG A 18 9.05 -7.12 3.48
N ILE A 19 8.14 -6.95 2.53
CA ILE A 19 6.91 -6.18 2.74
C ILE A 19 5.92 -6.97 3.61
N PHE A 20 5.57 -8.18 3.21
CA PHE A 20 4.54 -8.96 3.92
C PHE A 20 5.09 -9.61 5.18
N HIS A 21 6.12 -10.44 5.01
CA HIS A 21 6.57 -11.32 6.08
C HIS A 21 7.29 -10.57 7.20
N LYS A 22 8.12 -9.58 6.86
CA LYS A 22 8.93 -8.84 7.85
C LYS A 22 8.26 -7.57 8.35
N GLN A 23 7.52 -6.85 7.52
CA GLN A 23 6.95 -5.56 7.91
C GLN A 23 5.46 -5.67 8.26
N ALA A 24 4.60 -6.05 7.32
CA ALA A 24 3.15 -6.07 7.52
C ALA A 24 2.74 -6.98 8.68
N LYS A 25 3.23 -8.22 8.72
CA LYS A 25 2.94 -9.16 9.82
C LYS A 25 3.41 -8.64 11.18
N THR A 26 4.61 -8.05 11.24
CA THR A 26 5.16 -7.47 12.49
C THR A 26 4.29 -6.31 12.98
N LEU A 27 3.80 -5.46 12.07
CA LEU A 27 2.88 -4.38 12.42
C LEU A 27 1.53 -4.91 12.92
N VAL A 28 0.97 -5.94 12.28
CA VAL A 28 -0.25 -6.59 12.79
C VAL A 28 -0.02 -7.17 14.19
N GLN A 29 1.11 -7.84 14.41
CA GLN A 29 1.47 -8.40 15.73
C GLN A 29 1.65 -7.33 16.81
N ALA A 30 2.15 -6.15 16.44
CA ALA A 30 2.22 -4.97 17.31
C ALA A 30 0.86 -4.28 17.51
N GLY A 31 -0.22 -4.80 16.90
CA GLY A 31 -1.58 -4.34 17.09
C GLY A 31 -2.07 -3.32 16.06
N TYR A 32 -1.30 -2.96 15.03
CA TYR A 32 -1.76 -1.99 14.02
C TYR A 32 -2.83 -2.58 13.09
N ASP A 33 -3.72 -1.72 12.58
CA ASP A 33 -4.64 -2.09 11.48
C ASP A 33 -3.90 -1.91 10.15
N VAL A 34 -3.46 -3.01 9.55
CA VAL A 34 -2.56 -2.99 8.39
C VAL A 34 -3.31 -3.33 7.11
N THR A 35 -3.20 -2.45 6.13
CA THR A 35 -3.65 -2.66 4.75
C THR A 35 -2.44 -2.68 3.81
N LEU A 36 -2.35 -3.70 2.96
CA LEU A 36 -1.34 -3.83 1.91
C LEU A 36 -2.02 -3.71 0.54
N ILE A 37 -1.66 -2.68 -0.21
CA ILE A 37 -2.10 -2.50 -1.60
C ILE A 37 -0.96 -3.01 -2.51
N ALA A 38 -1.18 -4.13 -3.19
CA ALA A 38 -0.16 -4.82 -3.97
C ALA A 38 -0.74 -5.49 -5.22
N GLN A 39 0.11 -5.86 -6.19
CA GLN A 39 -0.35 -6.57 -7.39
C GLN A 39 -0.85 -7.98 -7.03
N HIS A 40 -2.16 -8.21 -7.16
CA HIS A 40 -2.80 -9.47 -6.76
C HIS A 40 -4.04 -9.77 -7.60
N GLU A 41 -4.53 -11.01 -7.51
CA GLU A 41 -5.72 -11.46 -8.23
C GLU A 41 -7.03 -11.14 -7.51
N ARG A 42 -7.00 -11.01 -6.18
CA ARG A 42 -8.19 -10.76 -5.35
C ARG A 42 -7.86 -10.02 -4.07
N ASP A 43 -8.87 -9.36 -3.52
CA ASP A 43 -8.82 -8.85 -2.15
C ASP A 43 -8.93 -10.03 -1.18
N GLU A 44 -8.09 -10.06 -0.15
CA GLU A 44 -8.16 -11.09 0.89
C GLU A 44 -7.51 -10.62 2.19
N VAL A 45 -7.73 -11.35 3.27
CA VAL A 45 -7.06 -11.11 4.56
C VAL A 45 -6.20 -12.32 4.88
N VAL A 46 -4.90 -12.10 5.08
CA VAL A 46 -3.93 -13.17 5.38
C VAL A 46 -3.10 -12.74 6.58
N ASP A 47 -3.04 -13.58 7.61
CA ASP A 47 -2.32 -13.28 8.87
C ASP A 47 -2.71 -11.93 9.49
N GLY A 48 -3.99 -11.54 9.34
CA GLY A 48 -4.52 -10.25 9.82
C GLY A 48 -4.17 -9.03 8.95
N VAL A 49 -3.38 -9.18 7.89
CA VAL A 49 -3.10 -8.13 6.91
C VAL A 49 -4.22 -8.07 5.88
N LYS A 50 -4.84 -6.90 5.70
CA LYS A 50 -5.86 -6.67 4.67
C LYS A 50 -5.18 -6.40 3.33
N ILE A 51 -5.29 -7.31 2.38
CA ILE A 51 -4.70 -7.17 1.05
C ILE A 51 -5.76 -6.60 0.11
N ILE A 52 -5.45 -5.47 -0.52
CA ILE A 52 -6.25 -4.87 -1.59
C ILE A 52 -5.51 -5.07 -2.91
N ALA A 53 -6.15 -5.77 -3.85
CA ALA A 53 -5.58 -6.14 -5.11
C ALA A 53 -5.46 -4.97 -6.09
N LEU A 54 -4.26 -4.84 -6.64
CA LEU A 54 -3.98 -4.11 -7.86
C LEU A 54 -3.88 -5.09 -9.03
N PRO A 55 -4.49 -4.79 -10.18
CA PRO A 55 -4.34 -5.63 -11.36
C PRO A 55 -2.89 -5.58 -11.86
N LYS A 56 -2.42 -6.69 -12.44
CA LYS A 56 -1.14 -6.70 -13.14
C LYS A 56 -1.18 -5.71 -14.31
N PRO A 57 -0.20 -4.78 -14.41
CA PRO A 57 -0.16 -3.81 -15.50
C PRO A 57 0.22 -4.49 -16.82
N ARG A 58 -0.33 -4.01 -17.94
CA ARG A 58 -0.02 -4.54 -19.28
C ARG A 58 1.40 -4.18 -19.73
N ASN A 59 1.87 -2.99 -19.35
CA ASN A 59 3.19 -2.47 -19.70
C ASN A 59 3.67 -1.40 -18.69
N ARG A 60 4.93 -0.96 -18.81
CA ARG A 60 5.55 0.02 -17.90
C ARG A 60 4.79 1.35 -17.84
N LEU A 61 4.31 1.87 -18.97
CA LEU A 61 3.56 3.14 -19.03
C LEU A 61 2.23 3.03 -18.29
N SER A 62 1.48 1.95 -18.51
CA SER A 62 0.22 1.69 -17.81
C SER A 62 0.41 1.54 -16.30
N ARG A 63 1.57 1.03 -15.86
CA ARG A 63 1.95 1.00 -14.44
C ARG A 63 2.21 2.40 -13.91
N MET A 64 3.08 3.17 -14.59
CA MET A 64 3.56 4.48 -14.12
C MET A 64 2.47 5.54 -14.01
N PHE A 65 1.45 5.51 -14.88
CA PHE A 65 0.38 6.52 -14.86
C PHE A 65 -0.96 5.95 -14.38
N GLY A 66 -1.36 4.78 -14.88
CA GLY A 66 -2.67 4.21 -14.57
C GLY A 66 -2.71 3.50 -13.22
N LEU A 67 -1.77 2.59 -12.99
CA LEU A 67 -1.75 1.74 -11.79
C LEU A 67 -1.40 2.55 -10.53
N THR A 68 -0.40 3.43 -10.63
CA THR A 68 -0.05 4.39 -9.57
C THR A 68 -1.22 5.28 -9.18
N TRP A 69 -1.99 5.81 -10.15
CA TRP A 69 -3.18 6.63 -9.84
C TRP A 69 -4.28 5.80 -9.17
N ARG A 70 -4.50 4.55 -9.62
CA ARG A 70 -5.42 3.62 -8.95
C ARG A 70 -4.98 3.33 -7.53
N ALA A 71 -3.69 3.05 -7.32
CA ALA A 71 -3.10 2.80 -6.00
C ALA A 71 -3.29 3.99 -5.07
N PHE A 72 -3.04 5.22 -5.55
CA PHE A 72 -3.29 6.45 -4.80
C PHE A 72 -4.74 6.58 -4.33
N ARG A 73 -5.71 6.38 -5.23
CA ARG A 73 -7.15 6.46 -4.87
C ARG A 73 -7.54 5.41 -3.84
N LEU A 74 -6.99 4.20 -3.94
CA LEU A 74 -7.23 3.13 -2.97
C LEU A 74 -6.61 3.48 -1.61
N ALA A 75 -5.39 4.02 -1.59
CA ALA A 75 -4.73 4.51 -0.39
C ALA A 75 -5.55 5.59 0.31
N LEU A 76 -5.96 6.63 -0.44
CA LEU A 76 -6.70 7.77 0.10
C LEU A 76 -8.01 7.33 0.77
N ARG A 77 -8.66 6.29 0.24
CA ARG A 77 -9.89 5.70 0.83
C ARG A 77 -9.65 5.00 2.17
N GLN A 78 -8.43 4.51 2.42
CA GLN A 78 -8.11 3.85 3.70
C GLN A 78 -8.07 4.84 4.87
N ARG A 79 -7.86 6.14 4.60
CA ARG A 79 -7.73 7.17 5.63
C ARG A 79 -6.74 6.73 6.73
N ALA A 80 -5.60 6.20 6.30
CA ALA A 80 -4.59 5.68 7.19
C ALA A 80 -3.84 6.82 7.90
N ASP A 81 -3.31 6.52 9.10
CA ASP A 81 -2.48 7.45 9.87
C ASP A 81 -1.04 7.48 9.35
N VAL A 82 -0.60 6.37 8.75
CA VAL A 82 0.70 6.19 8.12
C VAL A 82 0.55 5.53 6.76
N TYR A 83 1.21 6.09 5.75
CA TYR A 83 1.40 5.48 4.45
C TYR A 83 2.88 5.12 4.25
N HIS A 84 3.17 3.89 3.84
CA HIS A 84 4.53 3.40 3.59
C HIS A 84 4.64 2.89 2.14
N PHE A 85 5.58 3.45 1.38
CA PHE A 85 5.77 3.17 -0.03
C PHE A 85 7.04 2.37 -0.27
N HIS A 86 7.04 1.50 -1.28
CA HIS A 86 8.23 0.71 -1.65
C HIS A 86 8.78 0.96 -3.05
N ASP A 87 8.04 1.71 -3.89
CA ASP A 87 8.39 1.91 -5.30
C ASP A 87 8.59 3.39 -5.63
N PRO A 88 9.70 3.80 -6.30
CA PRO A 88 10.00 5.21 -6.56
C PRO A 88 8.91 5.94 -7.33
N GLU A 89 8.16 5.26 -8.22
CA GLU A 89 7.06 5.87 -8.96
C GLU A 89 5.89 6.34 -8.08
N LEU A 90 5.84 5.93 -6.81
CA LEU A 90 4.82 6.34 -5.85
C LEU A 90 5.20 7.60 -5.06
N LEU A 91 6.42 8.14 -5.20
CA LEU A 91 6.82 9.37 -4.52
C LEU A 91 5.88 10.55 -4.78
N PRO A 92 5.42 10.82 -6.02
CA PRO A 92 4.42 11.87 -6.26
C PRO A 92 3.11 11.62 -5.50
N ASN A 93 2.67 10.35 -5.41
CA ASN A 93 1.48 9.98 -4.65
C ASN A 93 1.66 10.23 -3.15
N GLY A 94 2.87 10.01 -2.61
CA GLY A 94 3.20 10.33 -1.22
C GLY A 94 3.08 11.83 -0.93
N VAL A 95 3.53 12.69 -1.85
CA VAL A 95 3.34 14.15 -1.74
C VAL A 95 1.86 14.50 -1.78
N LEU A 96 1.10 13.94 -2.72
CA LEU A 96 -0.35 14.19 -2.80
C LEU A 96 -1.08 13.73 -1.52
N LEU A 97 -0.76 12.56 -0.97
CA LEU A 97 -1.37 12.10 0.29
C LEU A 97 -1.07 13.04 1.45
N ARG A 98 0.14 13.62 1.52
CA ARG A 98 0.46 14.66 2.53
C ARG A 98 -0.32 15.95 2.34
N LEU A 99 -0.70 16.30 1.10
CA LEU A 99 -1.51 17.48 0.83
C LEU A 99 -2.99 17.26 1.19
N PHE A 100 -3.51 16.05 0.93
CA PHE A 100 -4.92 15.73 1.16
C PHE A 100 -5.21 15.13 2.55
N THR A 101 -4.18 14.73 3.30
CA THR A 101 -4.32 14.07 4.60
C THR A 101 -3.27 14.61 5.59
N ARG A 102 -3.52 14.46 6.90
CA ARG A 102 -2.52 14.74 7.95
C ARG A 102 -1.63 13.53 8.26
N ALA A 103 -1.64 12.51 7.41
CA ALA A 103 -0.96 11.25 7.64
C ALA A 103 0.56 11.39 7.49
N LYS A 104 1.30 10.55 8.22
CA LYS A 104 2.74 10.40 8.00
C LYS A 104 2.97 9.59 6.73
N VAL A 105 3.95 10.01 5.93
CA VAL A 105 4.37 9.31 4.71
C VAL A 105 5.81 8.86 4.89
N ILE A 106 6.05 7.57 4.66
CA ILE A 106 7.34 6.88 4.76
C ILE A 106 7.63 6.26 3.38
N TYR A 107 8.87 6.34 2.93
CA TYR A 107 9.37 5.70 1.72
C TYR A 107 10.66 4.94 2.07
#